data_AF-A0A7X7B6Y5-F1
#
_entry.id   AF-A0A7X7B6Y5-F1
#
_cell.length_a   1.000
_cell.length_b   1.000
_cell.length_c   1.000
_cell.angle_alpha   90.00
_cell.angle_beta   90.00
_cell.angle_gamma   90.00
#
_symmetry.space_group_name_H-M   'P 1'
#
loop_
_entity.id
_entity.type
_entity.pdbx_description
1 polymer ?
#
loop_
_entity_poly.entity_id
_entity_poly.type
_entity_poly.pdbx_seq_one_letter_code
_entity_poly.pdbx_strand_id
1 'polypeptide(L)'
;MVRKYQRKAINIFLLAAMLLAALTSSCSGDDKDSIKVDYAALENIRIISEGYYVFPPPVTYDMLDIEVDSSGLLYIADKDKVLRINPEKQQYEEFIIGLGYCRKILVVQDKFFILDQGNEKSILKIYNLKGSILNEIELEYNVVKMQPIDSKGETIALLIIDENQNKKITLLETESREITSLDFTNIISFCTYQKNKLCIVTRGGPYTLEIY
;
A
#
# COMPACT_ATOMS: atom_id res chain seq x y z
N MET A 1 -5.59 -16.02 37.81
CA MET A 1 -4.85 -15.15 36.87
C MET A 1 -3.90 -15.90 35.91
N VAL A 2 -3.37 -17.08 36.26
CA VAL A 2 -2.34 -17.79 35.47
C VAL A 2 -2.82 -18.40 34.14
N ARG A 3 -4.12 -18.72 33.99
CA ARG A 3 -4.65 -19.38 32.78
C ARG A 3 -4.78 -18.48 31.54
N LYS A 4 -4.76 -17.15 31.68
CA LYS A 4 -4.88 -16.22 30.54
C LYS A 4 -3.58 -16.03 29.75
N TYR A 5 -2.42 -16.26 30.38
CA TYR A 5 -1.11 -16.12 29.74
C TYR A 5 -0.71 -17.34 28.91
N GLN A 6 -1.10 -18.55 29.32
CA GLN A 6 -0.76 -19.77 28.56
C GLN A 6 -1.45 -19.86 27.19
N ARG A 7 -2.67 -19.32 27.04
CA ARG A 7 -3.35 -19.28 25.72
C ARG A 7 -2.69 -18.33 24.72
N LYS A 8 -2.08 -17.22 25.18
CA LYS A 8 -1.35 -16.30 24.28
C LYS A 8 -0.03 -16.89 23.78
N ALA A 9 0.69 -17.62 24.64
CA ALA A 9 1.96 -18.25 24.26
C ALA A 9 1.76 -19.39 23.23
N ILE A 10 0.69 -20.17 23.35
CA ILE A 10 0.39 -21.28 22.44
C ILE A 10 0.03 -20.75 21.03
N ASN A 11 -0.70 -19.65 20.92
CA ASN A 11 -1.08 -19.07 19.62
C ASN A 11 0.11 -18.45 18.87
N ILE A 12 1.09 -17.89 19.57
CA ILE A 12 2.31 -17.33 18.95
C ILE A 12 3.21 -18.46 18.43
N PHE A 13 3.29 -19.58 19.16
CA PHE A 13 4.09 -20.74 18.74
C PHE A 13 3.49 -21.43 17.50
N LEU A 14 2.16 -21.51 17.39
CA LEU A 14 1.47 -22.05 16.22
C LEU A 14 1.61 -21.18 14.97
N LEU A 15 1.61 -19.84 15.12
CA LEU A 15 1.82 -18.92 14.01
C LEU A 15 3.26 -18.98 13.47
N ALA A 16 4.25 -19.11 14.36
CA ALA A 16 5.65 -19.25 13.99
C ALA A 16 5.95 -20.59 13.29
N ALA A 17 5.29 -21.69 13.72
CA ALA A 17 5.43 -22.99 13.08
C ALA A 17 4.83 -23.04 11.67
N MET A 18 3.72 -22.34 11.42
CA MET A 18 3.13 -22.23 10.08
C MET A 18 3.98 -21.38 9.12
N LEU A 19 4.65 -20.33 9.61
CA LEU A 19 5.59 -19.55 8.77
C LEU A 19 6.85 -20.35 8.41
N LEU A 20 7.30 -21.27 9.27
CA LEU A 20 8.49 -22.08 9.01
C LEU A 20 8.24 -23.22 8.01
N ALA A 21 7.02 -23.78 8.00
CA ALA A 21 6.63 -24.82 7.03
C ALA A 21 6.44 -24.27 5.60
N ALA A 22 6.17 -22.97 5.45
CA ALA A 22 6.07 -22.31 4.15
C ALA A 22 7.43 -22.03 3.49
N LEU A 23 8.56 -22.24 4.19
CA LEU A 23 9.90 -21.89 3.72
C LEU A 23 10.77 -23.08 3.31
N THR A 24 10.27 -24.32 3.34
CA THR A 24 11.06 -25.52 2.99
C THR A 24 10.52 -26.37 1.85
N SER A 25 9.54 -25.93 1.07
CA SER A 25 9.17 -26.63 -0.17
C SER A 25 10.04 -26.17 -1.34
N SER A 26 11.32 -26.55 -1.29
CA SER A 26 12.27 -26.46 -2.39
C SER A 26 11.97 -27.56 -3.43
N CYS A 27 12.15 -27.17 -4.69
CA CYS A 27 11.89 -27.92 -5.90
C CYS A 27 12.47 -29.35 -5.94
N SER A 28 11.63 -30.28 -6.36
CA SER A 28 12.02 -31.46 -7.15
C SER A 28 11.26 -31.35 -8.46
N GLY A 29 11.97 -31.04 -9.54
CA GLY A 29 11.38 -31.05 -10.87
C GLY A 29 11.02 -32.48 -11.28
N ASP A 30 9.89 -32.64 -11.95
CA ASP A 30 9.94 -33.10 -13.32
C ASP A 30 8.63 -32.84 -14.07
N ASP A 31 8.84 -32.67 -15.36
CA ASP A 31 7.95 -32.88 -16.49
C ASP A 31 6.92 -31.86 -16.99
N LYS A 32 6.94 -31.84 -18.32
CA LYS A 32 6.20 -31.04 -19.28
C LYS A 32 4.73 -31.43 -19.25
N ASP A 33 3.91 -30.54 -18.73
CA ASP A 33 2.60 -30.27 -19.30
C ASP A 33 2.23 -28.85 -18.90
N SER A 34 2.35 -27.91 -19.85
CA SER A 34 1.86 -26.56 -19.63
C SER A 34 0.34 -26.63 -19.56
N ILE A 35 -0.19 -26.85 -18.36
CA ILE A 35 -1.57 -26.59 -18.01
C ILE A 35 -1.84 -25.15 -18.43
N LYS A 36 -2.58 -24.99 -19.52
CA LYS A 36 -3.22 -23.71 -19.83
C LYS A 36 -4.22 -23.47 -18.71
N VAL A 37 -3.79 -22.73 -17.70
CA VAL A 37 -4.70 -22.16 -16.71
C VAL A 37 -5.45 -21.07 -17.44
N ASP A 38 -6.63 -21.40 -17.96
CA ASP A 38 -7.60 -20.40 -18.38
C ASP A 38 -8.04 -19.63 -17.14
N TYR A 39 -7.51 -18.42 -16.97
CA TYR A 39 -7.98 -17.46 -15.99
C TYR A 39 -9.34 -16.92 -16.47
N ALA A 40 -10.39 -17.72 -16.32
CA ALA A 40 -11.75 -17.23 -16.48
C ALA A 40 -11.96 -16.07 -15.48
N ALA A 41 -12.52 -14.96 -15.96
CA ALA A 41 -12.87 -13.82 -15.11
C ALA A 41 -13.74 -14.31 -13.94
N LEU A 42 -13.29 -14.05 -12.72
CA LEU A 42 -14.02 -14.38 -11.49
C LEU A 42 -15.18 -13.39 -11.36
N GLU A 43 -16.30 -13.63 -12.04
CA GLU A 43 -17.48 -12.77 -11.96
C GLU A 43 -18.38 -13.09 -10.76
N ASN A 44 -18.11 -14.18 -10.03
CA ASN A 44 -18.98 -14.69 -8.97
C ASN A 44 -18.31 -14.74 -7.59
N ILE A 45 -19.09 -14.40 -6.56
CA ILE A 45 -18.70 -14.59 -5.16
C ILE A 45 -18.40 -16.07 -4.92
N ARG A 46 -17.18 -16.37 -4.47
CA ARG A 46 -16.76 -17.75 -4.18
C ARG A 46 -16.66 -17.96 -2.68
N ILE A 47 -17.30 -19.00 -2.17
CA ILE A 47 -17.09 -19.46 -0.79
C ILE A 47 -15.80 -20.29 -0.78
N ILE A 48 -14.77 -19.84 -0.03
CA ILE A 48 -13.51 -20.60 0.11
C ILE A 48 -13.66 -21.63 1.24
N SER A 49 -14.30 -21.24 2.34
CA SER A 49 -14.65 -22.08 3.48
C SER A 49 -15.75 -21.40 4.30
N GLU A 50 -16.28 -22.07 5.33
CA GLU A 50 -17.29 -21.46 6.22
C GLU A 50 -16.82 -20.10 6.75
N GLY A 51 -17.57 -19.04 6.43
CA GLY A 51 -17.27 -17.68 6.85
C GLY A 51 -16.26 -16.91 5.99
N TYR A 52 -15.69 -17.51 4.94
CA TYR A 52 -14.75 -16.84 4.03
C TYR A 52 -15.32 -16.74 2.61
N TYR A 53 -15.51 -15.50 2.15
CA TYR A 53 -16.06 -15.17 0.84
C TYR A 53 -15.02 -14.40 0.01
N VAL A 54 -14.91 -14.73 -1.26
CA VAL A 54 -14.17 -13.94 -2.26
C VAL A 54 -15.15 -13.00 -2.90
N PHE A 55 -14.86 -11.71 -2.81
CA PHE A 55 -15.54 -10.67 -3.58
C PHE A 55 -14.54 -10.13 -4.61
N PRO A 56 -14.62 -10.57 -5.87
CA PRO A 56 -13.68 -10.14 -6.89
C PRO A 56 -14.01 -8.70 -7.34
N PRO A 57 -13.14 -7.72 -7.08
CA PRO A 57 -13.37 -6.36 -7.53
C PRO A 57 -13.25 -6.27 -9.06
N PRO A 58 -14.02 -5.39 -9.73
CA PRO A 58 -14.05 -5.24 -11.19
C PRO A 58 -12.84 -4.46 -11.73
N VAL A 59 -11.65 -4.95 -11.44
CA VAL A 59 -10.40 -4.36 -11.90
C VAL A 59 -10.24 -4.63 -13.39
N THR A 60 -9.95 -3.58 -14.16
CA THR A 60 -9.88 -3.64 -15.64
C THR A 60 -8.48 -4.03 -16.11
N TYR A 61 -7.43 -3.47 -15.49
CA TYR A 61 -6.05 -3.72 -15.89
C TYR A 61 -5.28 -4.54 -14.86
N ASP A 62 -5.04 -3.98 -13.68
CA ASP A 62 -4.31 -4.64 -12.59
C ASP A 62 -4.55 -3.94 -11.24
N MET A 63 -4.32 -4.64 -10.13
CA MET A 63 -4.36 -4.06 -8.78
C MET A 63 -2.98 -3.51 -8.42
N LEU A 64 -2.76 -2.23 -8.74
CA LEU A 64 -1.45 -1.58 -8.56
C LEU A 64 -1.15 -1.22 -7.11
N ASP A 65 -2.19 -0.96 -6.32
CA ASP A 65 -2.09 -0.65 -4.90
C ASP A 65 -3.44 -0.81 -4.19
N ILE A 66 -3.41 -0.99 -2.87
CA ILE A 66 -4.59 -1.22 -2.05
C ILE A 66 -4.45 -0.47 -0.73
N GLU A 67 -5.51 0.21 -0.31
CA GLU A 67 -5.57 0.92 0.97
C GLU A 67 -6.92 0.74 1.66
N VAL A 68 -6.96 0.93 2.98
CA VAL A 68 -8.17 0.81 3.80
C VAL A 68 -8.31 2.05 4.66
N ASP A 69 -9.48 2.69 4.63
CA ASP A 69 -9.74 3.84 5.49
C ASP A 69 -10.14 3.44 6.92
N SER A 70 -10.23 4.42 7.79
CA SER A 70 -10.64 4.21 9.19
C SER A 70 -12.08 3.71 9.37
N SER A 71 -12.92 3.82 8.34
CA SER A 71 -14.30 3.30 8.33
C SER A 71 -14.39 1.86 7.83
N GLY A 72 -13.28 1.29 7.35
CA GLY A 72 -13.22 -0.06 6.79
C GLY A 72 -13.57 -0.13 5.30
N LEU A 73 -13.68 1.01 4.61
CA LEU A 73 -13.80 1.01 3.15
C LEU A 73 -12.45 0.66 2.53
N LEU A 74 -12.49 -0.23 1.55
CA LEU A 74 -11.34 -0.69 0.79
C LEU A 74 -11.23 0.13 -0.49
N TYR A 75 -10.02 0.54 -0.82
CA TYR A 75 -9.70 1.27 -2.04
C TYR A 75 -8.69 0.48 -2.84
N ILE A 76 -8.90 0.40 -4.15
CA ILE A 76 -8.01 -0.32 -5.07
C ILE A 76 -7.61 0.64 -6.18
N ALA A 77 -6.32 0.81 -6.35
CA ALA A 77 -5.75 1.50 -7.50
C ALA A 77 -5.74 0.54 -8.71
N ASP A 78 -6.55 0.87 -9.71
CA ASP A 78 -6.43 0.34 -11.07
C ASP A 78 -5.61 1.33 -11.90
N LYS A 79 -5.26 0.99 -13.14
CA LYS A 79 -4.43 1.84 -14.00
C LYS A 79 -4.96 3.27 -14.15
N ASP A 80 -6.24 3.43 -14.46
CA ASP A 80 -6.86 4.71 -14.86
C ASP A 80 -7.96 5.17 -13.89
N LYS A 81 -8.17 4.43 -12.80
CA LYS A 81 -9.21 4.70 -11.81
C LYS A 81 -8.85 4.16 -10.43
N VAL A 82 -9.62 4.60 -9.44
CA VAL A 82 -9.66 4.03 -8.10
C VAL A 82 -11.05 3.50 -7.85
N LEU A 83 -11.14 2.23 -7.44
CA LEU A 83 -12.37 1.61 -6.97
C LEU A 83 -12.52 1.86 -5.47
N ARG A 84 -13.73 2.21 -5.03
CA ARG A 84 -14.10 2.23 -3.61
C ARG A 84 -15.06 1.08 -3.33
N ILE A 85 -14.73 0.25 -2.36
CA ILE A 85 -15.41 -0.99 -2.04
C ILE A 85 -15.91 -0.93 -0.61
N ASN A 86 -17.20 -1.19 -0.42
CA ASN A 86 -17.79 -1.45 0.87
C ASN A 86 -17.85 -2.98 1.06
N PRO A 87 -16.92 -3.58 1.84
CA PRO A 87 -16.87 -5.02 2.02
C PRO A 87 -18.09 -5.56 2.76
N GLU A 88 -18.68 -4.80 3.68
CA GLU A 88 -19.86 -5.23 4.44
C GLU A 88 -21.10 -5.35 3.55
N LYS A 89 -21.24 -4.44 2.58
CA LYS A 89 -22.36 -4.43 1.63
C LYS A 89 -22.07 -5.20 0.34
N GLN A 90 -20.83 -5.68 0.16
CA GLN A 90 -20.35 -6.30 -1.08
C GLN A 90 -20.66 -5.42 -2.29
N GLN A 91 -20.40 -4.12 -2.16
CA GLN A 91 -20.64 -3.12 -3.19
C GLN A 91 -19.34 -2.44 -3.55
N TYR A 92 -19.22 -2.04 -4.82
CA TYR A 92 -18.15 -1.20 -5.30
C TYR A 92 -18.73 -0.04 -6.10
N GLU A 93 -17.92 1.01 -6.25
CA GLU A 93 -18.13 2.05 -7.24
C GLU A 93 -16.79 2.55 -7.78
N GLU A 94 -16.82 3.13 -8.98
CA GLU A 94 -15.69 3.89 -9.51
C GLU A 94 -15.64 5.23 -8.77
N PHE A 95 -14.61 5.44 -7.96
CA PHE A 95 -14.52 6.60 -7.07
C PHE A 95 -13.83 7.79 -7.75
N ILE A 96 -12.65 7.55 -8.31
CA ILE A 96 -11.88 8.53 -9.07
C ILE A 96 -11.54 7.89 -10.41
N ILE A 97 -11.77 8.61 -11.52
CA ILE A 97 -11.62 8.10 -12.88
C ILE A 97 -10.79 9.06 -13.74
N GLY A 98 -10.29 8.58 -14.89
CA GLY A 98 -9.55 9.39 -15.85
C GLY A 98 -8.12 9.72 -15.40
N LEU A 99 -7.52 8.84 -14.60
CA LEU A 99 -6.12 8.94 -14.19
C LEU A 99 -5.22 8.46 -15.35
N GLY A 100 -4.00 8.98 -15.42
CA GLY A 100 -3.04 8.55 -16.45
C GLY A 100 -2.47 7.17 -16.16
N TYR A 101 -1.90 7.02 -14.96
CA TYR A 101 -1.37 5.78 -14.42
C TYR A 101 -1.31 5.84 -12.88
N CYS A 102 -2.37 5.40 -12.22
CA CYS A 102 -2.49 5.42 -10.75
C CYS A 102 -1.63 4.32 -10.12
N ARG A 103 -0.45 4.68 -9.61
CA ARG A 103 0.51 3.69 -9.08
C ARG A 103 0.38 3.40 -7.61
N LYS A 104 0.04 4.44 -6.85
CA LYS A 104 -0.03 4.39 -5.40
C LYS A 104 -1.17 5.24 -4.90
N ILE A 105 -1.85 4.73 -3.89
CA ILE A 105 -2.90 5.45 -3.17
C ILE A 105 -2.51 5.53 -1.70
N LEU A 106 -3.03 6.54 -1.02
CA LEU A 106 -2.91 6.67 0.41
C LEU A 106 -4.15 7.38 0.95
N VAL A 107 -4.76 6.85 2.02
CA VAL A 107 -5.94 7.45 2.65
C VAL A 107 -5.59 7.90 4.05
N VAL A 108 -5.84 9.17 4.36
CA VAL A 108 -5.51 9.76 5.65
C VAL A 108 -6.62 10.69 6.06
N GLN A 109 -7.34 10.32 7.13
CA GLN A 109 -8.47 11.08 7.65
C GLN A 109 -9.49 11.43 6.54
N ASP A 110 -9.55 12.68 6.11
CA ASP A 110 -10.48 13.22 5.11
C ASP A 110 -9.85 13.45 3.72
N LYS A 111 -8.57 13.08 3.57
CA LYS A 111 -7.79 13.21 2.34
C LYS A 111 -7.51 11.85 1.70
N PHE A 112 -7.49 11.86 0.38
CA PHE A 112 -7.15 10.74 -0.48
C PHE A 112 -6.05 11.17 -1.45
N PHE A 113 -4.89 10.54 -1.34
CA PHE A 113 -3.71 10.86 -2.13
C PHE A 113 -3.55 9.84 -3.24
N ILE A 114 -3.28 10.31 -4.45
CA ILE A 114 -3.03 9.49 -5.63
C ILE A 114 -1.70 9.90 -6.23
N LEU A 115 -0.79 8.94 -6.36
CA LEU A 115 0.38 9.09 -7.21
C LEU A 115 0.00 8.69 -8.64
N ASP A 116 -0.30 9.69 -9.46
CA ASP A 116 -0.64 9.54 -10.87
C ASP A 116 0.61 9.80 -11.72
N GLN A 117 1.08 8.78 -12.44
CA GLN A 117 2.24 8.91 -13.31
C GLN A 117 1.77 9.25 -14.73
N GLY A 118 1.92 10.52 -15.10
CA GLY A 118 1.76 10.94 -16.49
C GLY A 118 2.93 10.50 -17.38
N ASN A 119 2.91 10.93 -18.65
CA ASN A 119 3.92 10.53 -19.63
C ASN A 119 5.35 10.98 -19.27
N GLU A 120 5.50 12.08 -18.54
CA GLU A 120 6.82 12.68 -18.26
C GLU A 120 7.09 12.90 -16.77
N LYS A 121 6.05 13.03 -15.95
CA LYS A 121 6.13 13.49 -14.56
C LYS A 121 5.20 12.70 -13.66
N SER A 122 5.63 12.47 -12.42
CA SER A 122 4.75 11.94 -11.37
C SER A 122 4.00 13.10 -10.72
N ILE A 123 2.70 12.98 -10.54
CA ILE A 123 1.86 14.00 -9.93
C ILE A 123 1.19 13.39 -8.71
N LEU A 124 1.39 13.99 -7.55
CA LEU A 124 0.62 13.69 -6.35
C LEU A 124 -0.67 14.51 -6.39
N LYS A 125 -1.78 13.85 -6.71
CA LYS A 125 -3.12 14.45 -6.67
C LYS A 125 -3.74 14.20 -5.30
N ILE A 126 -4.26 15.25 -4.68
CA ILE A 126 -4.88 15.21 -3.36
C ILE A 126 -6.37 15.46 -3.55
N TYR A 127 -7.20 14.54 -3.10
CA TYR A 127 -8.65 14.62 -3.13
C TYR A 127 -9.22 14.63 -1.72
N ASN A 128 -10.46 15.08 -1.58
CA ASN A 128 -11.27 14.76 -0.41
C ASN A 128 -11.94 13.38 -0.59
N LEU A 129 -12.51 12.82 0.48
CA LEU A 129 -13.24 11.54 0.41
C LEU A 129 -14.56 11.58 -0.40
N LYS A 130 -14.98 12.77 -0.86
CA LYS A 130 -16.09 12.93 -1.81
C LYS A 130 -15.63 12.86 -3.28
N GLY A 131 -14.33 12.71 -3.53
CA GLY A 131 -13.73 12.60 -4.86
C GLY A 131 -13.45 13.96 -5.52
N SER A 132 -13.59 15.08 -4.81
CA SER A 132 -13.22 16.40 -5.34
C SER A 132 -11.73 16.64 -5.13
N ILE A 133 -11.07 17.18 -6.15
CA ILE A 133 -9.65 17.53 -6.08
C ILE A 133 -9.45 18.74 -5.16
N LEU A 134 -8.42 18.66 -4.32
CA LEU A 134 -8.01 19.70 -3.37
C LEU A 134 -6.71 20.37 -3.83
N ASN A 135 -5.74 19.58 -4.33
CA ASN A 135 -4.44 20.08 -4.74
C ASN A 135 -3.75 19.10 -5.69
N GLU A 136 -2.76 19.58 -6.43
CA GLU A 136 -1.86 18.77 -7.26
C GLU A 136 -0.43 19.24 -7.05
N ILE A 137 0.48 18.28 -6.82
CA ILE A 137 1.90 18.54 -6.59
C ILE A 137 2.70 17.73 -7.60
N GLU A 138 3.41 18.42 -8.48
CA GLU A 138 4.34 17.79 -9.41
C GLU A 138 5.59 17.32 -8.66
N LEU A 139 6.01 16.09 -8.92
CA LEU A 139 7.20 15.48 -8.33
C LEU A 139 8.23 15.20 -9.42
N GLU A 140 9.42 15.74 -9.23
CA GLU A 140 10.58 15.51 -10.11
C GLU A 140 11.24 14.14 -9.89
N TYR A 141 10.64 13.29 -9.06
CA TYR A 141 11.22 12.03 -8.60
C TYR A 141 10.33 10.84 -8.92
N ASN A 142 10.94 9.68 -9.16
CA ASN A 142 10.22 8.43 -9.23
C ASN A 142 9.90 7.94 -7.81
N VAL A 143 8.66 8.17 -7.36
CA VAL A 143 8.18 7.71 -6.07
C VAL A 143 7.79 6.24 -6.16
N VAL A 144 8.29 5.44 -5.20
CA VAL A 144 7.99 4.01 -5.10
C VAL A 144 7.14 3.65 -3.88
N LYS A 145 7.10 4.50 -2.86
CA LYS A 145 6.29 4.30 -1.66
C LYS A 145 5.88 5.65 -1.06
N MET A 146 4.68 5.71 -0.49
CA MET A 146 4.16 6.84 0.28
C MET A 146 3.70 6.35 1.65
N GLN A 147 3.92 7.14 2.71
CA GLN A 147 3.36 6.89 4.04
C GLN A 147 3.03 8.22 4.75
N PRO A 148 1.93 8.29 5.52
CA PRO A 148 1.54 9.51 6.22
C PRO A 148 2.30 9.67 7.53
N ILE A 149 2.96 10.80 7.75
CA ILE A 149 3.70 11.05 9.00
C ILE A 149 2.74 11.42 10.12
N ASP A 150 1.80 12.31 9.83
CA ASP A 150 0.77 12.77 10.76
C ASP A 150 -0.62 12.26 10.36
N SER A 151 -1.57 12.40 11.29
CA SER A 151 -2.92 11.87 11.11
C SER A 151 -3.80 12.68 10.16
N LYS A 152 -3.38 13.88 9.73
CA LYS A 152 -4.11 14.76 8.82
C LYS A 152 -3.54 14.74 7.39
N GLY A 153 -2.43 14.02 7.19
CA GLY A 153 -1.69 14.02 5.93
C GLY A 153 -1.22 15.42 5.55
N GLU A 154 -0.74 16.19 6.53
CA GLU A 154 -0.05 17.46 6.27
C GLU A 154 1.36 17.19 5.75
N THR A 155 2.02 16.15 6.27
CA THR A 155 3.35 15.67 5.89
C THR A 155 3.30 14.20 5.42
N ILE A 156 3.93 13.91 4.28
CA ILE A 156 4.04 12.55 3.72
C ILE A 156 5.50 12.18 3.54
N ALA A 157 5.88 10.99 4.01
CA ALA A 157 7.16 10.40 3.67
C ALA A 157 7.08 9.66 2.34
N LEU A 158 8.03 9.95 1.46
CA LEU A 158 8.17 9.35 0.14
C LEU A 158 9.46 8.54 0.07
N LEU A 159 9.38 7.30 -0.43
CA LEU A 159 10.57 6.60 -0.91
C LEU A 159 10.74 6.96 -2.38
N ILE A 160 11.83 7.61 -2.71
CA ILE A 160 12.16 7.99 -4.09
C ILE A 160 13.38 7.22 -4.58
N ILE A 161 13.46 7.05 -5.89
CA ILE A 161 14.66 6.59 -6.59
C ILE A 161 15.22 7.79 -7.36
N ASP A 162 16.45 8.18 -7.06
CA ASP A 162 17.15 9.26 -7.78
C ASP A 162 17.72 8.79 -9.12
N GLU A 163 18.30 9.72 -9.89
CA GLU A 163 18.89 9.44 -11.21
C GLU A 163 19.99 8.36 -11.16
N ASN A 164 20.69 8.24 -10.03
CA ASN A 164 21.75 7.25 -9.81
C ASN A 164 21.20 5.92 -9.27
N GLN A 165 19.88 5.72 -9.31
CA GLN A 165 19.17 4.55 -8.77
C GLN A 165 19.32 4.39 -7.25
N ASN A 166 19.70 5.45 -6.54
CA ASN A 166 19.77 5.42 -5.08
C ASN A 166 18.40 5.69 -4.49
N LYS A 167 18.03 4.87 -3.50
CA LYS A 167 16.83 5.08 -2.70
C LYS A 167 17.09 6.19 -1.68
N LYS A 168 16.18 7.17 -1.62
CA LYS A 168 16.16 8.25 -0.61
C LYS A 168 14.79 8.34 0.03
N ILE A 169 14.75 8.76 1.29
CA ILE A 169 13.50 9.12 1.96
C ILE A 169 13.41 10.65 1.95
N THR A 170 12.29 11.17 1.45
CA THR A 170 11.99 12.60 1.52
C THR A 170 10.68 12.82 2.27
N LEU A 171 10.58 13.94 2.97
CA LEU A 171 9.35 14.42 3.59
C LEU A 171 8.78 15.52 2.69
N LEU A 172 7.51 15.38 2.33
CA LEU A 172 6.75 16.36 1.56
C LEU A 172 5.73 17.01 2.48
N GLU A 173 5.84 18.33 2.64
CA GLU A 173 4.82 19.18 3.23
C GLU A 173 3.77 19.52 2.18
N THR A 174 2.53 19.08 2.38
CA THR A 174 1.49 19.12 1.34
C THR A 174 0.94 20.52 1.07
N GLU A 175 0.97 21.41 2.06
CA GLU A 175 0.53 22.81 1.92
C GLU A 175 1.63 23.70 1.33
N SER A 176 2.82 23.70 1.92
CA SER A 176 3.94 24.52 1.46
C SER A 176 4.64 23.96 0.21
N ARG A 177 4.44 22.66 -0.07
CA ARG A 177 5.13 21.90 -1.13
C ARG A 177 6.63 21.76 -0.89
N GLU A 178 7.08 22.03 0.33
CA GLU A 178 8.49 21.88 0.69
C GLU A 178 8.86 20.39 0.75
N ILE A 179 10.01 20.06 0.18
CA ILE A 179 10.57 18.71 0.18
C ILE A 179 11.87 18.71 0.94
N THR A 180 11.93 17.93 2.02
CA THR A 180 13.14 17.77 2.83
C THR A 180 13.68 16.35 2.69
N SER A 181 14.94 16.20 2.32
CA SER A 181 15.59 14.88 2.25
C SER A 181 16.11 14.45 3.61
N LEU A 182 15.87 13.19 3.98
CA LEU A 182 16.44 12.57 5.17
C LEU A 182 17.77 11.90 4.83
N ASP A 183 18.78 12.11 5.68
CA ASP A 183 20.13 11.57 5.46
C ASP A 183 20.23 10.11 5.93
N PHE A 184 19.84 9.19 5.04
CA PHE A 184 20.02 7.75 5.21
C PHE A 184 20.61 7.15 3.95
N THR A 185 21.54 6.21 4.13
CA THR A 185 22.14 5.45 3.03
C THR A 185 21.66 4.00 3.06
N ASN A 186 21.71 3.34 1.89
CA ASN A 186 21.38 1.92 1.74
C ASN A 186 19.97 1.54 2.24
N ILE A 187 18.99 2.42 2.00
CA ILE A 187 17.59 2.21 2.40
C ILE A 187 17.01 0.99 1.66
N ILE A 188 16.41 0.07 2.41
CA ILE A 188 15.67 -1.07 1.87
C ILE A 188 14.19 -0.70 1.77
N SER A 189 13.61 -0.22 2.88
CA SER A 189 12.20 0.15 3.04
C SER A 189 12.02 1.04 4.27
N PHE A 190 10.85 1.67 4.41
CA PHE A 190 10.40 2.29 5.65
C PHE A 190 8.90 2.09 5.85
N CYS A 191 8.40 2.30 7.06
CA CYS A 191 6.98 2.45 7.34
C CYS A 191 6.79 3.46 8.46
N THR A 192 5.56 3.97 8.60
CA THR A 192 5.19 4.76 9.77
C THR A 192 5.00 3.84 10.97
N TYR A 193 5.41 4.32 12.13
CA TYR A 193 5.38 3.56 13.37
C TYR A 193 4.98 4.51 14.49
N GLN A 194 3.72 4.45 14.97
CA GLN A 194 3.15 5.46 15.86
C GLN A 194 3.08 6.85 15.20
N LYS A 195 2.52 7.84 15.91
CA LYS A 195 2.40 9.21 15.37
C LYS A 195 3.79 9.82 15.17
N ASN A 196 4.00 10.44 14.01
CA ASN A 196 5.19 11.23 13.67
C ASN A 196 6.52 10.46 13.74
N LYS A 197 6.49 9.14 13.56
CA LYS A 197 7.66 8.29 13.67
C LYS A 197 7.78 7.37 12.47
N LEU A 198 9.01 7.24 11.97
CA LEU A 198 9.37 6.33 10.89
C LEU A 198 10.24 5.20 11.41
N CYS A 199 9.89 3.97 11.05
CA CYS A 199 10.79 2.83 11.13
C CYS A 199 11.47 2.67 9.77
N ILE A 200 12.79 2.84 9.73
CA ILE A 200 13.60 2.83 8.51
C ILE A 200 14.50 1.61 8.54
N VAL A 201 14.42 0.76 7.52
CA VAL A 201 15.26 -0.43 7.39
C VAL A 201 16.34 -0.16 6.36
N THR A 202 17.61 -0.22 6.76
CA THR A 202 18.76 -0.14 5.85
C THR A 202 19.53 -1.45 5.84
N ARG A 203 20.51 -1.59 4.94
CA ARG A 203 21.45 -2.72 4.96
C ARG A 203 22.30 -2.81 6.23
N GLY A 204 22.50 -1.69 6.92
CA GLY A 204 23.27 -1.63 8.18
C GLY A 204 22.44 -1.94 9.43
N GLY A 205 21.11 -1.90 9.33
CA GLY A 205 20.20 -2.16 10.45
C GLY A 205 18.94 -1.29 10.43
N PRO A 206 18.01 -1.53 11.36
CA PRO A 206 16.82 -0.71 11.52
C PRO A 206 17.09 0.56 12.34
N TYR A 207 16.39 1.64 12.00
CA TYR A 207 16.38 2.92 12.72
C TYR A 207 14.95 3.31 13.04
N THR A 208 14.75 4.02 14.15
CA THR A 208 13.51 4.73 14.43
C THR A 208 13.83 6.22 14.46
N LEU A 209 13.14 6.98 13.62
CA LEU A 209 13.26 8.43 13.54
C LEU A 209 11.97 9.07 14.03
N GLU A 210 12.08 10.03 14.93
CA GLU A 210 10.97 10.91 15.34
C GLU A 210 11.06 12.21 14.54
N ILE A 211 9.94 12.62 13.94
CA ILE A 211 9.80 13.81 13.11
C ILE A 211 9.04 14.85 13.95
N TYR A 212 9.59 16.05 14.05
CA TYR A 212 9.04 17.16 14.83
C TYR A 212 8.45 18.23 13.94
#